data_AF-L1IGD8-F1
#
_entry.id   AF-L1IGD8-F1
#
_cell.length_a   1.000
_cell.length_b   1.000
_cell.length_c   1.000
_cell.angle_alpha   90.00
_cell.angle_beta   90.00
_cell.angle_gamma   90.00
#
_symmetry.space_group_name_H-M   'P 1'
#
loop_
_entity.id
_entity.type
_entity.pdbx_description
1 polymer ?
#
loop_
_entity_poly.entity_id
_entity_poly.type
_entity_poly.pdbx_seq_one_letter_code
_entity_poly.pdbx_strand_id
1 'polypeptide(L)'
;MICQHHRRKTVCIICVGGSICIHFKRRTLCRLCGGGSICLHQRRRSRCTELSPVRRVCEHARRKSTCKLCGGISLCEHGRLRTICKDCHGGSICEHYRRRTQCKHCGGGSI
;
A
#
# COMPACT_ATOMS: atom_id res chain seq x y z
N MET A 1 -16.43 -12.41 -14.82
CA MET A 1 -17.12 -12.14 -16.10
C MET A 1 -16.96 -10.69 -16.53
N ILE A 2 -16.48 -10.47 -17.76
CA ILE A 2 -16.31 -9.15 -18.41
C ILE A 2 -17.61 -8.83 -19.19
N CYS A 3 -18.02 -7.57 -19.27
CA CYS A 3 -19.15 -7.16 -20.11
C CYS A 3 -18.69 -6.80 -21.53
N GLN A 4 -19.64 -6.61 -22.45
CA GLN A 4 -19.40 -6.15 -23.83
C GLN A 4 -18.59 -4.84 -23.93
N HIS A 5 -18.54 -4.07 -22.85
CA HIS A 5 -17.73 -2.84 -22.75
C HIS A 5 -16.29 -3.08 -22.29
N HIS A 6 -15.79 -4.31 -22.38
CA HIS A 6 -14.42 -4.70 -21.98
C HIS A 6 -14.08 -4.33 -20.53
N ARG A 7 -15.08 -4.24 -19.65
CA ARG A 7 -14.93 -3.96 -18.22
C ARG A 7 -15.49 -5.09 -17.38
N ARG A 8 -14.93 -5.31 -16.18
CA ARG A 8 -15.49 -6.27 -15.21
C ARG A 8 -16.97 -5.89 -14.94
N LYS A 9 -17.90 -6.84 -15.11
CA LYS A 9 -19.36 -6.60 -15.02
C LYS A 9 -19.74 -5.85 -13.74
N THR A 10 -19.13 -6.19 -12.61
CA THR A 10 -19.40 -5.60 -11.29
C THR A 10 -19.08 -4.12 -11.17
N VAL A 11 -18.15 -3.59 -11.97
CA VAL A 11 -17.67 -2.19 -11.92
C VAL A 11 -17.89 -1.45 -13.25
N CYS A 12 -18.67 -2.03 -14.17
CA CYS A 12 -18.99 -1.34 -15.41
C CYS A 12 -20.07 -0.30 -15.16
N ILE A 13 -19.77 0.96 -15.48
CA ILE A 13 -20.68 2.09 -15.30
C ILE A 13 -21.88 1.97 -16.25
N ILE A 14 -21.64 1.56 -17.49
CA ILE A 14 -22.66 1.45 -18.55
C ILE A 14 -23.65 0.32 -18.24
N CYS A 15 -23.17 -0.79 -17.68
CA CYS A 15 -24.04 -1.89 -17.23
C CYS A 15 -24.61 -1.67 -15.82
N VAL A 16 -24.33 -0.52 -15.18
CA VAL A 16 -24.64 -0.23 -13.77
C VAL A 16 -24.36 -1.43 -12.86
N GLY A 17 -23.13 -1.93 -12.91
CA GLY A 17 -22.71 -3.09 -12.12
C GLY A 17 -22.93 -2.87 -10.61
N GLY A 18 -23.18 -3.92 -9.84
CA GLY A 18 -23.57 -3.81 -8.42
C GLY A 18 -22.60 -3.04 -7.49
N SER A 19 -21.36 -2.79 -7.92
CA SER A 19 -20.39 -1.93 -7.22
C SER A 19 -20.43 -0.45 -7.65
N ILE A 20 -21.32 -0.07 -8.55
CA ILE A 20 -21.58 1.29 -9.03
C ILE A 20 -22.77 1.86 -8.25
N CYS A 21 -22.68 3.10 -7.81
CA CYS A 21 -23.82 3.81 -7.21
C CYS A 21 -24.62 4.58 -8.26
N ILE A 22 -25.77 5.12 -7.87
CA ILE A 22 -26.64 5.94 -8.73
C ILE A 22 -25.91 7.16 -9.34
N HIS A 23 -24.80 7.60 -8.74
CA HIS A 23 -23.95 8.67 -9.25
C HIS A 23 -22.93 8.21 -10.30
N PHE A 24 -23.10 7.00 -10.87
CA PHE A 24 -22.21 6.41 -11.88
C PHE A 24 -20.73 6.29 -11.45
N LYS A 25 -20.48 6.30 -10.13
CA LYS A 25 -19.15 6.13 -9.53
C LYS A 25 -19.09 4.81 -8.78
N ARG A 26 -17.87 4.27 -8.57
CA ARG A 26 -17.70 3.11 -7.67
C ARG A 26 -18.21 3.48 -6.28
N ARG A 27 -19.10 2.66 -5.71
CA ARG A 27 -19.79 2.89 -4.43
C ARG A 27 -18.81 3.21 -3.30
N THR A 28 -17.68 2.50 -3.23
CA THR A 28 -16.62 2.73 -2.23
C THR A 28 -15.92 4.09 -2.33
N LEU A 29 -15.91 4.70 -3.52
CA LEU A 29 -15.20 5.94 -3.84
C LEU A 29 -16.14 7.13 -4.08
N CYS A 30 -17.45 6.92 -3.99
CA CYS A 30 -18.40 7.99 -4.22
C CYS A 30 -18.50 8.88 -2.98
N ARG A 31 -18.16 10.17 -3.14
CA ARG A 31 -18.24 11.18 -2.08
C ARG A 31 -19.67 11.38 -1.58
N LEU A 32 -20.62 11.43 -2.52
CA LEU A 32 -22.03 11.62 -2.21
C LEU A 32 -22.64 10.43 -1.46
N CYS A 33 -22.14 9.21 -1.70
CA CYS A 33 -22.58 8.03 -0.96
C CYS A 33 -21.77 7.76 0.31
N GLY A 34 -20.76 8.58 0.62
CA GLY A 34 -19.90 8.40 1.80
C GLY A 34 -19.25 7.01 1.90
N GLY A 35 -18.95 6.35 0.78
CA GLY A 35 -18.47 4.97 0.76
C GLY A 35 -17.23 4.76 1.63
N GLY A 36 -16.97 3.53 2.11
CA GLY A 36 -15.96 3.24 3.14
C GLY A 36 -14.51 3.67 2.84
N SER A 37 -14.18 4.08 1.61
CA SER A 37 -12.87 4.67 1.25
C SER A 37 -12.84 6.20 1.31
N ILE A 38 -13.96 6.85 1.63
CA ILE A 38 -14.12 8.29 1.81
C ILE A 38 -14.06 8.60 3.31
N CYS A 39 -13.33 9.65 3.67
CA CYS A 39 -13.28 10.16 5.03
C CYS A 39 -14.43 11.16 5.28
N LEU A 40 -14.66 11.55 6.54
CA LEU A 40 -15.70 12.53 6.87
C LEU A 40 -15.50 13.90 6.19
N HIS A 41 -14.28 14.21 5.74
CA HIS A 41 -13.95 15.40 4.93
C HIS A 41 -14.17 15.22 3.42
N GLN A 42 -14.89 14.18 2.97
CA GLN A 42 -15.18 13.91 1.56
C GLN A 42 -13.94 13.69 0.66
N ARG A 43 -12.79 13.38 1.28
CA ARG A 43 -11.53 13.03 0.60
C ARG A 43 -11.32 11.51 0.67
N ARG A 44 -10.46 10.95 -0.20
CA ARG A 44 -10.07 9.53 -0.05
C ARG A 44 -9.31 9.39 1.25
N ARG A 45 -9.65 8.41 2.09
CA ARG A 45 -8.99 8.17 3.40
C ARG A 45 -7.47 8.10 3.29
N SER A 46 -6.95 7.44 2.24
CA SER A 46 -5.51 7.35 1.96
C SER A 46 -4.81 8.68 1.64
N ARG A 47 -5.56 9.74 1.38
CA ARG A 47 -5.08 11.09 1.05
C ARG A 47 -5.50 12.14 2.09
N CYS A 48 -6.32 11.78 3.07
CA CYS A 48 -6.74 12.72 4.10
C CYS A 48 -5.66 12.76 5.20
N THR A 49 -4.94 13.88 5.26
CA THR A 49 -3.86 14.12 6.24
C THR A 49 -4.38 14.52 7.61
N GLU A 50 -5.67 14.85 7.71
CA GLU A 50 -6.28 15.48 8.89
C GLU A 50 -6.81 14.48 9.90
N LEU A 51 -7.15 13.25 9.47
CA LEU A 51 -7.67 12.20 10.35
C LEU A 51 -6.61 11.16 10.74
N SER A 52 -5.36 11.37 10.34
CA SER A 52 -4.21 10.61 10.80
C SER A 52 -2.93 11.39 10.50
N PRO A 53 -2.10 11.75 11.48
CA PRO A 53 -0.79 12.37 11.27
C PRO A 53 0.22 11.33 10.79
N VAL A 54 -0.16 10.54 9.78
CA VAL A 54 0.81 9.90 8.89
C VAL A 54 1.37 11.00 8.00
N ARG A 55 1.97 12.03 8.62
CA ARG A 55 3.06 12.78 8.02
C ARG A 55 4.03 11.69 7.60
N ARG A 56 4.02 11.37 6.30
CA ARG A 56 4.83 10.28 5.75
C ARG A 56 6.29 10.53 6.06
N VAL A 57 6.64 11.79 6.32
CA VAL A 57 7.95 12.31 6.69
C VAL A 57 7.92 12.77 8.16
N CYS A 58 8.91 12.39 8.96
CA CYS A 58 9.10 12.91 10.32
C CYS A 58 9.83 14.27 10.30
N GLU A 59 9.97 14.90 11.46
CA GLU A 59 10.76 16.12 11.64
C GLU A 59 12.22 15.97 11.15
N HIS A 60 12.76 14.75 11.16
CA HIS A 60 14.09 14.42 10.65
C HIS A 60 14.16 14.32 9.12
N ALA A 61 13.17 14.85 8.38
CA ALA A 61 13.06 14.79 6.92
C ALA A 61 13.11 13.37 6.31
N ARG A 62 12.90 12.31 7.10
CA ARG A 62 12.89 10.90 6.67
C ARG A 62 11.50 10.32 6.70
N ARG A 63 11.23 9.27 5.92
CA ARG A 63 9.93 8.59 6.03
C ARG A 63 9.72 8.07 7.45
N LYS A 64 8.59 8.36 8.11
CA LYS A 64 8.31 7.91 9.49
C LYS A 64 8.53 6.41 9.66
N SER A 65 8.07 5.62 8.69
CA SER A 65 8.22 4.17 8.70
C SER A 65 9.68 3.68 8.65
N THR A 66 10.60 4.50 8.15
CA THR A 66 12.03 4.15 7.99
C THR A 66 12.96 5.06 8.81
N CYS A 67 12.41 5.91 9.67
CA CYS A 67 13.23 6.82 10.46
C CYS A 67 13.74 6.10 11.71
N LYS A 68 15.07 6.03 11.85
CA LYS A 68 15.72 5.40 13.01
C LYS A 68 15.38 6.13 14.31
N LEU A 69 15.46 7.46 14.30
CA LEU A 69 15.20 8.31 15.46
C LEU A 69 13.74 8.23 15.93
N CYS A 70 12.80 7.98 15.02
CA CYS A 70 11.38 7.82 15.36
C CYS A 70 10.98 6.36 15.63
N GLY A 71 11.92 5.40 15.67
CA GLY A 71 11.60 3.98 15.83
C GLY A 71 10.68 3.43 14.73
N GLY A 72 10.93 3.84 13.48
CA GLY A 72 10.05 3.53 12.35
C GLY A 72 9.70 2.05 12.26
N ILE A 73 8.40 1.74 12.10
CA ILE A 73 7.83 0.38 12.14
C ILE A 73 8.49 -0.59 11.14
N SER A 74 9.07 -0.08 10.05
CA SER A 74 9.78 -0.90 9.05
C SER A 74 11.21 -1.24 9.45
N LEU A 75 11.72 -0.74 10.57
CA LEU A 75 13.06 -1.03 11.11
C LEU A 75 12.99 -2.13 12.18
N CYS A 76 14.03 -2.97 12.25
CA CYS A 76 14.24 -3.89 13.36
C CYS A 76 15.05 -3.22 14.48
N GLU A 77 15.23 -3.92 15.60
CA GLU A 77 16.09 -3.49 16.72
C GLU A 77 17.53 -3.15 16.29
N HIS A 78 18.04 -3.81 15.24
CA HIS A 78 19.36 -3.52 14.64
C HIS A 78 19.38 -2.21 13.81
N GLY A 79 18.28 -1.46 13.74
CA GLY A 79 18.17 -0.23 12.96
C GLY A 79 18.24 -0.44 11.44
N ARG A 80 18.07 -1.67 10.96
CA ARG A 80 17.98 -2.05 9.54
C ARG A 80 16.52 -2.25 9.16
N LEU A 81 16.18 -2.14 7.88
CA LEU A 81 14.82 -2.48 7.42
C LEU A 81 14.54 -3.97 7.70
N ARG A 82 13.42 -4.29 8.36
CA ARG A 82 13.05 -5.65 8.77
C ARG A 82 13.09 -6.65 7.61
N THR A 83 12.74 -6.22 6.41
CA THR A 83 12.74 -7.06 5.20
C THR A 83 14.14 -7.47 4.74
N ILE A 84 15.16 -6.66 4.99
CA ILE A 84 16.54 -6.88 4.51
C ILE A 84 17.54 -7.08 5.66
N CYS A 85 17.08 -7.17 6.89
CA CYS A 85 17.95 -7.43 8.04
C CYS A 85 18.38 -8.89 8.00
N LYS A 86 19.70 -9.12 7.90
CA LYS A 86 20.28 -10.47 7.90
C LYS A 86 20.13 -11.16 9.25
N ASP A 87 20.27 -10.38 10.32
CA ASP A 87 20.23 -10.85 11.70
C ASP A 87 18.80 -11.25 12.13
N CYS A 88 17.78 -10.63 11.53
CA CYS A 88 16.37 -10.99 11.73
C CYS A 88 15.82 -11.96 10.67
N HIS A 89 16.67 -12.51 9.80
CA HIS A 89 16.27 -13.31 8.62
C HIS A 89 15.09 -12.69 7.87
N GLY A 90 15.20 -11.39 7.56
CA GLY A 90 14.14 -10.62 6.94
C GLY A 90 13.61 -11.29 5.67
N GLY A 91 12.32 -11.10 5.34
CA GLY A 91 11.68 -11.84 4.23
C GLY A 91 12.31 -11.69 2.83
N SER A 92 13.18 -10.69 2.64
CA SER A 92 13.99 -10.53 1.42
C SER A 92 15.36 -11.20 1.49
N ILE A 93 15.75 -11.80 2.61
CA ILE A 93 16.98 -12.58 2.82
C ILE A 93 16.65 -14.06 2.54
N CYS A 94 17.54 -14.75 1.83
CA CYS A 94 17.47 -16.20 1.64
C CYS A 94 18.29 -16.93 2.71
N GLU A 95 18.17 -18.25 2.76
CA GLU A 95 18.96 -19.13 3.64
C GLU A 95 20.48 -18.92 3.48
N HIS A 96 20.94 -18.48 2.32
CA HIS A 96 22.34 -18.15 2.04
C HIS A 96 22.78 -16.77 2.58
N TYR A 97 21.99 -16.12 3.44
CA TYR A 97 22.26 -14.77 4.00
C TYR A 97 22.46 -13.66 2.95
N ARG A 98 21.97 -13.88 1.73
CA ARG A 98 21.97 -12.91 0.62
C ARG A 98 20.56 -12.40 0.39
N ARG A 99 20.41 -11.22 -0.22
CA ARG A 99 19.09 -10.79 -0.69
C ARG A 99 18.62 -11.79 -1.76
N ARG A 100 17.38 -12.26 -1.68
CA ARG A 100 16.77 -13.21 -2.62
C ARG A 100 16.98 -12.78 -4.07
N THR A 101 16.81 -11.49 -4.35
CA THR A 101 17.03 -10.92 -5.69
C THR A 101 18.48 -11.03 -6.16
N GLN A 102 19.46 -11.04 -5.26
CA GLN A 102 20.91 -11.07 -5.58
C GLN A 102 21.52 -12.46 -5.38
N CYS A 103 20.72 -13.44 -4.94
CA CYS A 103 21.23 -14.77 -4.65
C CYS A 103 21.24 -15.62 -5.92
N LYS A 104 22.44 -15.88 -6.45
CA LYS A 104 22.64 -16.76 -7.62
C LYS A 104 22.00 -18.15 -7.44
N HIS A 105 22.11 -18.73 -6.24
CA HIS A 105 21.52 -20.04 -5.94
C HIS A 105 19.99 -20.03 -5.84
N CYS A 106 19.37 -18.89 -5.51
CA CYS A 106 17.91 -18.77 -5.45
C CYS A 106 17.30 -18.25 -6.77
N GLY A 107 18.05 -18.27 -7.88
CA GLY A 107 17.59 -17.73 -9.16
C GLY A 107 17.38 -16.21 -9.14
N GLY A 108 18.09 -15.50 -8.24
CA GLY A 108 17.97 -14.06 -8.08
C GLY A 108 18.37 -13.31 -9.35
N GLY A 109 17.37 -12.84 -10.10
CA GLY A 109 17.52 -12.07 -11.33
C GLY A 109 17.81 -10.59 -11.11
N SER A 110 18.66 -10.22 -10.14
CA SER A 110 19.25 -8.87 -10.17
C SER A 110 20.20 -8.85 -11.36
N ILE A 111 19.75 -8.24 -12.45
CA ILE A 111 20.55 -7.92 -13.65
C ILE A 111 21.82 -7.20 -13.25
#